data_AF-A0A353RPY2-F1
#
_entry.id   AF-A0A353RPY2-F1
#
_cell.length_a   1.000
_cell.length_b   1.000
_cell.length_c   1.000
_cell.angle_alpha   90.00
_cell.angle_beta   90.00
_cell.angle_gamma   90.00
#
_symmetry.space_group_name_H-M   'P 1'
#
loop_
_entity.id
_entity.type
_entity.pdbx_description
1 polymer ?
#
loop_
_entity_poly.entity_id
_entity_poly.type
_entity_poly.pdbx_seq_one_letter_code
_entity_poly.pdbx_strand_id
1 'polypeptide(L)'
;RTNPTVGLLSNGEEEGKGNDLVREANPLMRQQVPGFIGNIEGKEFFGGKMDVAVTDGFTGNVLMKSSEALGKLLFETLKEELMRSTRTKLGALLAKPAFDSVRKLIDPSEVGAAPLLGLDGLVFVGHGRSDAKAMVSAINQARIAIELNLLESLRNAITFTHTKESNS
;
A
#
# COMPACT_ATOMS: atom_id res chain seq x y z
N ARG A 1 13.51 -6.59 -2.73
CA ARG A 1 13.50 -7.47 -3.93
C ARG A 1 14.25 -6.75 -5.04
N THR A 2 14.98 -7.47 -5.91
CA THR A 2 15.82 -6.86 -6.96
C THR A 2 15.05 -6.50 -8.24
N ASN A 3 13.86 -7.08 -8.45
CA ASN A 3 12.96 -6.74 -9.56
C ASN A 3 11.51 -6.81 -9.07
N PRO A 4 10.96 -5.72 -8.49
CA PRO A 4 9.62 -5.72 -7.95
C PRO A 4 8.57 -5.83 -9.06
N THR A 5 7.51 -6.60 -8.83
CA THR A 5 6.37 -6.67 -9.77
C THR A 5 5.41 -5.51 -9.56
N VAL A 6 5.06 -4.81 -10.64
CA VAL A 6 4.23 -3.59 -10.62
C VAL A 6 2.95 -3.82 -11.41
N GLY A 7 1.79 -3.62 -10.79
CA GLY A 7 0.48 -3.73 -11.43
C GLY A 7 -0.27 -2.40 -11.48
N LEU A 8 -1.04 -2.15 -12.55
CA LEU A 8 -1.93 -0.99 -12.67
C LEU A 8 -3.36 -1.40 -12.27
N LEU A 9 -3.92 -0.76 -11.25
CA LEU A 9 -5.25 -1.09 -10.76
C LEU A 9 -6.31 -0.74 -11.81
N SER A 10 -7.12 -1.74 -12.16
CA SER A 10 -8.19 -1.65 -13.15
C SER A 10 -9.41 -2.46 -12.72
N ASN A 11 -10.49 -2.39 -13.50
CA ASN A 11 -11.69 -3.20 -13.34
C ASN A 11 -11.67 -4.49 -14.19
N GLY A 12 -10.50 -4.87 -14.70
CA GLY A 12 -10.25 -6.14 -15.40
C GLY A 12 -8.78 -6.26 -15.79
N GLU A 13 -8.29 -7.50 -15.95
CA GLU A 13 -6.88 -7.79 -16.28
C GLU A 13 -6.52 -7.53 -17.75
N GLU A 14 -7.51 -7.46 -18.65
CA GLU A 14 -7.30 -7.18 -20.08
C GLU A 14 -6.81 -5.74 -20.30
N GLU A 15 -5.90 -5.53 -21.28
CA GLU A 15 -5.31 -4.21 -21.55
C GLU A 15 -6.33 -3.12 -21.91
N GLY A 16 -7.46 -3.51 -22.53
CA GLY A 16 -8.54 -2.59 -22.91
C GLY A 16 -9.49 -2.20 -21.77
N LYS A 17 -9.30 -2.74 -20.56
CA LYS A 17 -10.14 -2.45 -19.39
C LYS A 17 -9.61 -1.26 -18.61
N GLY A 18 -10.50 -0.63 -17.84
CA GLY A 18 -10.25 0.61 -17.13
C GLY A 18 -10.95 1.80 -17.76
N ASN A 19 -10.88 2.94 -17.08
CA ASN A 19 -11.28 4.23 -17.63
C ASN A 19 -10.21 4.75 -18.62
N ASP A 20 -10.45 5.92 -19.20
CA ASP A 20 -9.52 6.55 -20.16
C ASP A 20 -8.10 6.68 -19.59
N LEU A 21 -7.98 7.15 -18.34
CA LEU A 21 -6.70 7.28 -17.66
C LEU A 21 -5.93 5.96 -17.58
N VAL A 22 -6.59 4.86 -17.18
CA VAL A 22 -5.94 3.55 -17.06
C VAL A 22 -5.54 3.02 -18.45
N ARG A 23 -6.39 3.18 -19.45
CA ARG A 23 -6.12 2.72 -20.83
C ARG A 23 -4.97 3.48 -21.48
N GLU A 24 -4.87 4.79 -21.23
CA GLU A 24 -3.78 5.63 -21.72
C GLU A 24 -2.46 5.39 -20.94
N ALA A 25 -2.55 5.15 -19.63
CA ALA A 25 -1.37 4.90 -18.79
C ALA A 25 -0.73 3.52 -19.05
N ASN A 26 -1.52 2.48 -19.36
CA ASN A 26 -1.02 1.12 -19.54
C ASN A 26 0.15 1.00 -20.54
N PRO A 27 0.05 1.49 -21.80
CA PRO A 27 1.16 1.40 -22.75
C PRO A 27 2.40 2.19 -22.28
N LEU A 28 2.21 3.35 -21.64
CA LEU A 28 3.31 4.15 -21.10
C LEU A 28 4.04 3.41 -19.98
N MET A 29 3.29 2.81 -19.05
CA MET A 29 3.85 2.01 -17.96
C MET A 29 4.59 0.78 -18.49
N ARG A 30 4.04 0.10 -19.51
CA ARG A 30 4.69 -1.06 -20.14
C ARG A 30 6.05 -0.70 -20.75
N GLN A 31 6.20 0.52 -21.28
CA GLN A 31 7.46 0.98 -21.86
C GLN A 31 8.46 1.46 -20.81
N GLN A 32 7.99 2.15 -19.76
CA GLN A 32 8.88 2.90 -18.85
C GLN A 32 9.10 2.24 -17.49
N VAL A 33 8.22 1.34 -17.02
CA VAL A 33 8.25 0.79 -15.67
C VAL A 33 8.78 -0.65 -15.67
N PRO A 34 10.00 -0.90 -15.12
CA PRO A 34 10.52 -2.25 -14.97
C PRO A 34 9.61 -3.10 -14.09
N GLY A 35 9.43 -4.37 -14.45
CA GLY A 35 8.61 -5.30 -13.69
C GLY A 35 7.09 -5.09 -13.84
N PHE A 36 6.65 -4.25 -14.78
CA PHE A 36 5.22 -4.06 -15.05
C PHE A 36 4.56 -5.34 -15.58
N ILE A 37 3.52 -5.81 -14.88
CA ILE A 37 2.79 -7.05 -15.21
C ILE A 37 1.44 -6.80 -15.89
N GLY A 38 1.05 -5.54 -16.11
CA GLY A 38 -0.22 -5.17 -16.71
C GLY A 38 -1.28 -4.75 -15.70
N ASN A 39 -2.54 -4.85 -16.11
CA ASN A 39 -3.69 -4.51 -15.28
C ASN A 39 -3.92 -5.56 -14.18
N ILE A 40 -4.32 -5.12 -12.99
CA ILE A 40 -4.69 -5.97 -11.86
C ILE A 40 -6.07 -5.58 -11.32
N GLU A 41 -6.83 -6.53 -10.78
CA GLU A 41 -8.08 -6.25 -10.08
C GLU A 41 -7.88 -6.24 -8.56
N GLY A 42 -8.94 -5.89 -7.82
CA GLY A 42 -8.91 -5.87 -6.35
C GLY A 42 -8.58 -7.23 -5.71
N LYS A 43 -8.94 -8.35 -6.35
CA LYS A 43 -8.63 -9.69 -5.83
C LYS A 43 -7.13 -10.01 -5.91
N GLU A 44 -6.44 -9.59 -6.98
CA GLU A 44 -4.98 -9.65 -7.11
C GLU A 44 -4.30 -8.77 -6.07
N PHE A 45 -4.87 -7.59 -5.81
CA PHE A 45 -4.35 -6.62 -4.85
C PHE A 45 -4.22 -7.23 -3.45
N PHE A 46 -5.23 -7.95 -2.98
CA PHE A 46 -5.16 -8.64 -1.68
C PHE A 46 -4.46 -10.00 -1.74
N GLY A 47 -4.36 -10.60 -2.93
CA GLY A 47 -3.79 -11.94 -3.15
C GLY A 47 -2.27 -12.01 -3.14
N GLY A 48 -1.57 -10.86 -3.02
CA GLY A 48 -0.10 -10.81 -2.95
C GLY A 48 0.60 -11.17 -4.26
N LYS A 49 -0.08 -10.98 -5.41
CA LYS A 49 0.50 -11.28 -6.73
C LYS A 49 1.53 -10.24 -7.19
N MET A 50 1.57 -9.07 -6.55
CA MET A 50 2.43 -7.94 -6.91
C MET A 50 3.13 -7.31 -5.70
N ASP A 51 4.24 -6.64 -5.97
CA ASP A 51 4.98 -5.85 -4.98
C ASP A 51 4.46 -4.42 -4.86
N VAL A 52 4.04 -3.84 -5.99
CA VAL A 52 3.57 -2.45 -6.09
C VAL A 52 2.30 -2.39 -6.92
N ALA A 53 1.27 -1.73 -6.39
CA ALA A 53 0.06 -1.39 -7.12
C ALA A 53 0.03 0.11 -7.40
N VAL A 54 -0.22 0.48 -8.65
CA VAL A 54 -0.32 1.87 -9.11
C VAL A 54 -1.78 2.18 -9.42
N THR A 55 -2.24 3.35 -8.98
CA THR A 55 -3.59 3.85 -9.22
C THR A 55 -3.61 5.37 -9.07
N ASP A 56 -4.66 6.03 -9.54
CA ASP A 56 -4.85 7.46 -9.30
C ASP A 56 -5.22 7.74 -7.83
N GLY A 57 -5.02 8.98 -7.40
CA GLY A 57 -5.22 9.37 -5.99
C GLY A 57 -6.67 9.23 -5.51
N PHE A 58 -7.66 9.34 -6.39
CA PHE A 58 -9.06 9.18 -6.01
C PHE A 58 -9.39 7.70 -5.77
N THR A 59 -9.11 6.85 -6.75
CA THR A 59 -9.34 5.40 -6.66
C THR A 59 -8.55 4.77 -5.53
N GLY A 60 -7.26 5.13 -5.37
CA GLY A 60 -6.41 4.64 -4.29
C GLY A 60 -6.92 5.02 -2.90
N ASN A 61 -7.40 6.25 -2.72
CA ASN A 61 -7.96 6.71 -1.44
C ASN A 61 -9.26 5.98 -1.10
N VAL A 62 -10.14 5.77 -2.08
CA VAL A 62 -11.37 4.97 -1.89
C VAL A 62 -11.02 3.53 -1.53
N LEU A 63 -10.09 2.90 -2.26
CA LEU A 63 -9.67 1.52 -2.01
C LEU A 63 -9.07 1.38 -0.61
N MET A 64 -8.13 2.24 -0.22
CA MET A 64 -7.44 2.17 1.07
C MET A 64 -8.43 2.31 2.24
N LYS A 65 -9.25 3.38 2.22
CA LYS A 65 -10.24 3.63 3.28
C LYS A 65 -11.31 2.55 3.38
N SER A 66 -11.74 2.01 2.23
CA SER A 66 -12.70 0.89 2.22
C SER A 66 -12.08 -0.37 2.82
N SER A 67 -10.80 -0.64 2.50
CA SER A 67 -10.06 -1.79 3.03
C SER A 67 -9.88 -1.69 4.55
N GLU A 68 -9.49 -0.52 5.05
CA GLU A 68 -9.35 -0.23 6.48
C GLU A 68 -10.70 -0.39 7.21
N ALA A 69 -11.77 0.21 6.67
CA ALA A 69 -13.10 0.14 7.25
C ALA A 69 -13.64 -1.31 7.31
N LEU A 70 -13.47 -2.07 6.21
CA LEU A 70 -13.88 -3.46 6.15
C LEU A 70 -13.07 -4.35 7.11
N GLY A 71 -11.74 -4.18 7.15
CA GLY A 71 -10.88 -4.92 8.07
C GLY A 71 -11.27 -4.68 9.53
N LYS A 72 -11.55 -3.42 9.88
CA LYS A 72 -12.03 -3.05 11.22
C LYS A 72 -13.39 -3.68 11.54
N LEU A 73 -14.36 -3.59 10.63
CA LEU A 73 -15.69 -4.19 10.78
C LEU A 73 -15.61 -5.70 11.03
N LEU A 74 -14.82 -6.42 10.23
CA LEU A 74 -14.64 -7.87 10.38
C LEU A 74 -14.01 -8.22 11.73
N PHE A 75 -12.97 -7.48 12.14
CA PHE A 75 -12.29 -7.71 13.41
C PHE A 75 -13.20 -7.44 14.61
N GLU A 76 -13.96 -6.34 14.59
CA GLU A 76 -14.91 -5.99 15.65
C GLU A 76 -16.03 -7.02 15.75
N THR A 77 -16.62 -7.43 14.62
CA THR A 77 -17.67 -8.46 14.57
C THR A 77 -17.18 -9.80 15.12
N LEU A 78 -15.97 -10.25 14.72
CA LEU A 78 -15.37 -11.48 15.23
C LEU A 78 -15.12 -11.42 16.74
N LYS A 79 -14.64 -10.28 17.24
CA LYS A 79 -14.41 -10.07 18.66
C LYS A 79 -15.72 -10.13 19.45
N GLU A 80 -16.80 -9.54 18.94
CA GLU A 80 -18.12 -9.57 19.59
C GLU A 80 -18.66 -10.99 19.73
N GLU A 81 -18.65 -11.78 18.65
CA GLU A 81 -19.12 -13.17 18.68
C GLU A 81 -18.27 -14.06 19.61
N LEU A 82 -16.95 -13.84 19.63
CA LEU A 82 -16.06 -14.55 20.54
C LEU A 82 -16.28 -14.21 22.00
N MET A 83 -16.72 -12.98 22.30
CA MET A 83 -17.00 -12.54 23.66
C MET A 83 -18.44 -12.86 24.12
N ARG A 84 -19.27 -13.46 23.26
CA ARG A 84 -20.70 -13.67 23.50
C ARG A 84 -21.04 -14.71 24.58
N SER A 85 -20.22 -15.75 24.77
CA SER A 85 -20.49 -16.84 25.72
C SER A 85 -19.24 -17.27 26.48
N THR A 86 -19.39 -17.95 27.62
CA THR A 86 -18.25 -18.47 28.39
C THR A 86 -17.41 -19.46 27.58
N ARG A 87 -18.07 -20.29 26.76
CA ARG A 87 -17.39 -21.23 25.84
C ARG A 87 -16.57 -20.49 24.78
N THR A 88 -17.14 -19.50 24.11
CA THR A 88 -16.44 -18.75 23.06
C THR A 88 -15.31 -17.88 23.62
N LYS A 89 -15.48 -17.33 24.84
CA LYS A 89 -14.40 -16.62 25.56
C LYS A 89 -13.19 -17.50 25.84
N LEU A 90 -13.41 -18.76 26.22
CA LEU A 90 -12.30 -19.69 26.45
C LEU A 90 -11.53 -19.96 25.14
N GLY A 91 -12.25 -20.13 24.02
CA GLY A 91 -11.64 -20.23 22.69
C GLY A 91 -10.86 -18.96 22.30
N ALA A 92 -11.41 -17.78 22.60
CA ALA A 92 -10.75 -16.50 22.35
C ALA A 92 -9.45 -16.35 23.14
N LEU A 93 -9.41 -16.83 24.39
CA LEU A 93 -8.21 -16.79 25.22
C LEU A 93 -7.08 -17.63 24.61
N LEU A 94 -7.40 -18.82 24.11
CA LEU A 94 -6.43 -19.69 23.41
C LEU A 94 -5.94 -19.06 22.10
N ALA A 95 -6.83 -18.40 21.37
CA ALA A 95 -6.51 -17.75 20.09
C ALA A 95 -5.89 -16.35 20.23
N LYS A 96 -5.79 -15.81 21.45
CA LYS A 96 -5.38 -14.42 21.71
C LYS A 96 -4.09 -14.00 20.96
N PRO A 97 -3.00 -14.79 20.91
CA PRO A 97 -1.80 -14.39 20.18
C PRO A 97 -2.03 -14.20 18.67
N ALA A 98 -2.88 -15.02 18.06
CA ALA A 98 -3.26 -14.88 16.66
C ALA A 98 -4.11 -13.63 16.44
N PHE A 99 -5.07 -13.36 17.34
CA PHE A 99 -5.87 -12.12 17.30
C PHE A 99 -5.02 -10.86 17.44
N ASP A 100 -4.05 -10.87 18.35
CA ASP A 100 -3.13 -9.74 18.54
C ASP A 100 -2.28 -9.52 17.27
N SER A 101 -1.91 -10.60 16.56
CA SER A 101 -1.17 -10.52 15.30
C SER A 101 -2.03 -9.93 14.17
N VAL A 102 -3.27 -10.38 14.04
CA VAL A 102 -4.23 -9.84 13.05
C VAL A 102 -4.54 -8.37 13.34
N ARG A 103 -4.72 -8.02 14.62
CA ARG A 103 -4.96 -6.63 15.03
C ARG A 103 -3.83 -5.69 14.59
N LYS A 104 -2.58 -6.12 14.72
CA LYS A 104 -1.43 -5.32 14.25
C LYS A 104 -1.43 -5.14 12.75
N LEU A 105 -1.81 -6.18 11.99
CA LEU A 105 -1.86 -6.10 10.52
C LEU A 105 -2.86 -5.03 10.01
N ILE A 106 -3.96 -4.82 10.74
CA ILE A 106 -5.01 -3.86 10.37
C ILE A 106 -4.85 -2.48 11.03
N ASP A 107 -3.87 -2.30 11.93
CA ASP A 107 -3.67 -1.04 12.66
C ASP A 107 -2.80 -0.07 11.84
N PRO A 108 -3.36 1.02 11.30
CA PRO A 108 -2.59 1.99 10.50
C PRO A 108 -1.50 2.70 11.31
N SER A 109 -1.59 2.68 12.64
CA SER A 109 -0.59 3.27 13.54
C SER A 109 0.75 2.52 13.53
N GLU A 110 0.78 1.27 13.06
CA GLU A 110 2.03 0.50 12.91
C GLU A 110 2.95 1.13 11.84
N VAL A 111 2.39 1.67 10.76
CA VAL A 111 3.14 2.35 9.70
C VAL A 111 3.43 3.81 10.07
N GLY A 112 2.48 4.49 10.73
CA GLY A 112 2.66 5.82 11.31
C GLY A 112 2.59 6.98 10.31
N ALA A 113 3.35 6.92 9.21
CA ALA A 113 3.33 7.91 8.14
C ALA A 113 3.74 7.32 6.78
N ALA A 114 3.16 7.85 5.71
CA ALA A 114 3.53 7.50 4.34
C ALA A 114 4.45 8.58 3.75
N PRO A 115 5.47 8.20 2.95
CA PRO A 115 6.30 9.17 2.24
C PRO A 115 5.52 9.86 1.12
N LEU A 116 5.64 11.17 1.02
CA LEU A 116 5.14 11.97 -0.10
C LEU A 116 6.24 12.05 -1.17
N LEU A 117 6.10 11.22 -2.20
CA LEU A 117 7.06 11.12 -3.30
C LEU A 117 6.88 12.24 -4.33
N GLY A 118 7.94 12.53 -5.09
CA GLY A 118 7.92 13.55 -6.16
C GLY A 118 8.33 14.95 -5.71
N LEU A 119 8.75 15.12 -4.45
CA LEU A 119 9.34 16.35 -3.93
C LEU A 119 10.87 16.25 -3.89
N ASP A 120 11.56 17.39 -3.95
CA ASP A 120 13.02 17.45 -3.74
C ASP A 120 13.37 17.43 -2.24
N GLY A 121 12.80 16.47 -1.52
CA GLY A 121 12.94 16.32 -0.08
C GLY A 121 12.15 15.13 0.46
N LEU A 122 12.59 14.59 1.59
CA LEU A 122 11.87 13.53 2.28
C LEU A 122 10.77 14.15 3.15
N VAL A 123 9.52 14.05 2.69
CA VAL A 123 8.34 14.52 3.42
C VAL A 123 7.48 13.30 3.78
N PHE A 124 7.04 13.23 5.04
CA PHE A 124 6.21 12.13 5.54
C PHE A 124 4.88 12.67 6.08
N VAL A 125 3.77 12.08 5.64
CA VAL A 125 2.43 12.49 6.01
C VAL A 125 1.82 11.41 6.90
N GLY A 126 1.57 11.76 8.17
CA GLY A 126 0.87 10.93 9.13
C GLY A 126 -0.65 11.04 9.01
N HIS A 127 -1.37 10.10 9.62
CA HIS A 127 -2.82 10.17 9.72
C HIS A 127 -3.25 11.25 10.73
N GLY A 128 -4.37 11.94 10.50
CA GLY A 128 -4.83 13.06 11.35
C GLY A 128 -5.14 12.74 12.83
N ARG A 129 -5.05 11.46 13.23
CA ARG A 129 -5.19 10.98 14.62
C ARG A 129 -3.93 10.24 15.11
N SER A 130 -2.74 10.73 14.76
CA SER A 130 -1.47 10.13 15.21
C SER A 130 -1.33 10.19 16.74
N ASP A 131 -1.13 9.03 17.35
CA ASP A 131 -0.72 8.89 18.74
C ASP A 131 0.82 8.80 18.87
N ALA A 132 1.32 8.64 20.09
CA ALA A 132 2.77 8.55 20.34
C ALA A 132 3.42 7.37 19.58
N LYS A 133 2.69 6.26 19.40
CA LYS A 133 3.18 5.09 18.66
C LYS A 133 3.32 5.41 17.17
N ALA A 134 2.31 6.03 16.56
CA ALA A 134 2.36 6.46 15.16
C ALA A 134 3.53 7.44 14.91
N MET A 135 3.82 8.34 15.85
CA MET A 135 4.96 9.26 15.75
C MET A 135 6.31 8.52 15.75
N VAL A 136 6.49 7.55 16.66
CA VAL A 136 7.72 6.73 16.70
C VAL A 136 7.89 5.94 15.41
N SER A 137 6.81 5.33 14.90
CA SER A 137 6.84 4.62 13.61
C SER A 137 7.21 5.56 12.46
N ALA A 138 6.65 6.77 12.41
CA ALA A 138 6.97 7.77 11.38
C ALA A 138 8.45 8.19 11.41
N ILE A 139 9.02 8.45 12.60
CA ILE A 139 10.44 8.79 12.75
C ILE A 139 11.32 7.62 12.31
N ASN A 140 10.95 6.39 12.67
CA ASN A 140 11.67 5.19 12.22
C ASN A 140 11.65 5.04 10.70
N GLN A 141 10.50 5.31 10.07
CA GLN A 141 10.35 5.27 8.61
C GLN A 141 11.23 6.33 7.92
N ALA A 142 11.30 7.54 8.49
CA ALA A 142 12.18 8.60 8.01
C ALA A 142 13.66 8.22 8.14
N ARG A 143 14.05 7.63 9.28
CA ARG A 143 15.42 7.12 9.47
C ARG A 143 15.78 6.07 8.41
N ILE A 144 14.91 5.09 8.18
CA ILE A 144 15.14 4.04 7.16
C ILE A 144 15.28 4.66 5.77
N ALA A 145 14.46 5.65 5.41
CA ALA A 145 14.55 6.32 4.11
C ALA A 145 15.89 7.06 3.91
N ILE A 146 16.43 7.65 4.98
CA ILE A 146 17.76 8.28 4.97
C ILE A 146 18.86 7.23 4.85
N GLU A 147 18.83 6.17 5.68
CA GLU A 147 19.82 5.09 5.65
C GLU A 147 19.91 4.40 4.28
N LEU A 148 18.78 4.30 3.58
CA LEU A 148 18.69 3.72 2.23
C LEU A 148 18.97 4.72 1.10
N ASN A 149 19.32 5.99 1.41
CA ASN A 149 19.52 7.05 0.43
C ASN A 149 18.36 7.17 -0.58
N LEU A 150 17.13 7.12 -0.08
CA LEU A 150 15.92 7.06 -0.91
C LEU A 150 15.78 8.28 -1.84
N LEU A 151 15.99 9.50 -1.32
CA LEU A 151 15.83 10.72 -2.10
C LEU A 151 16.76 10.74 -3.32
N GLU A 152 18.02 10.36 -3.11
CA GLU A 152 19.02 10.34 -4.18
C GLU A 152 18.71 9.24 -5.20
N SER A 153 18.24 8.08 -4.75
CA SER A 153 17.78 7.01 -5.64
C SER A 153 16.60 7.44 -6.50
N LEU A 154 15.65 8.20 -5.94
CA LEU A 154 14.49 8.75 -6.66
C LEU A 154 14.90 9.80 -7.69
N ARG A 155 15.81 10.74 -7.34
CA ARG A 155 16.34 11.73 -8.29
C ARG A 155 17.00 11.06 -9.49
N ASN A 156 17.85 10.06 -9.23
CA ASN A 156 18.53 9.32 -10.28
C ASN A 156 17.55 8.55 -11.17
N ALA A 157 16.53 7.92 -10.59
CA ALA A 157 15.50 7.22 -11.34
C ALA A 157 14.70 8.14 -12.27
N ILE A 158 14.28 9.33 -11.79
CA ILE A 158 13.52 10.29 -12.59
C ILE A 158 14.38 10.90 -13.71
N THR A 159 15.62 11.29 -13.39
CA THR A 159 16.53 11.91 -14.36
C THR A 159 16.92 10.93 -15.48
N PHE A 160 17.16 9.65 -15.14
CA PHE A 160 17.48 8.62 -16.12
C PHE A 160 16.38 8.46 -17.19
N THR A 161 15.12 8.54 -16.78
CA THR A 161 13.96 8.46 -17.70
C THR A 161 13.94 9.61 -18.70
N HIS A 162 14.27 10.85 -18.26
CA HIS A 162 14.33 12.01 -19.17
C HIS A 162 15.43 11.90 -20.24
N THR A 163 16.60 11.34 -19.90
CA THR A 163 17.69 11.15 -20.89
C THR A 163 17.37 10.13 -21.98
N LYS A 164 16.47 9.16 -21.72
CA LYS A 164 16.03 8.20 -22.73
C LYS A 164 15.08 8.83 -23.75
N GLU A 165 14.17 9.71 -23.30
CA GLU A 165 13.22 10.41 -24.18
C GLU A 165 13.90 11.47 -25.07
N SER A 166 15.02 12.06 -24.64
CA SER A 166 15.76 13.05 -25.45
C SER A 166 16.67 12.46 -26.54
N ASN A 167 16.91 11.15 -26.53
CA ASN A 167 17.80 10.44 -27.46
C ASN A 167 17.07 9.44 -28.37
N SER A 168 15.73 9.48 -28.41
CA SER A 168 14.83 8.68 -29.26
C SER A 168 13.92 9.59 -30.07
#